data_AF-A0A093Q2E3-F1
#
_entry.id   AF-A0A093Q2E3-F1
#
_cell.length_a   1.000
_cell.length_b   1.000
_cell.length_c   1.000
_cell.angle_alpha   90.00
_cell.angle_beta   90.00
_cell.angle_gamma   90.00
#
_symmetry.space_group_name_H-M   'P 1'
#
loop_
_entity.id
_entity.type
_entity.pdbx_description
1 polymer ?
#
loop_
_entity_poly.entity_id
_entity_poly.type
_entity_poly.pdbx_seq_one_letter_code
_entity_poly.pdbx_strand_id
1 'polypeptide(L)'
;WFTTCGASGPYGPTQAQCDSAYKNSNVSVTVEKEGRLRGVQVWRVPATNRYRISAYGAAGGKGAKNHNKRSHGVFISATFLLEKDELLYILVGQQGEDACPGGNPETQKICLGESSLIEEDYKTKKDLKDWVGGGGGGGGATYIFRQKDGIFEPLLIAAGGGGKAYLKAQDSSLDDIPLEQFENSTAVPGVSGRTGAAGGGGGWQDETLLPQAGKSLLEGGEGGQACPQALAKLQWATSGGFGGGGGACTSGGGGGGYRGGHASDNDDITAGGQDGISFVNPIGEIFLHPLAAMESHGEVEVQIYLNCSHCHSDNCKRDPDTNLPVCQCEMGAVLANDNVTCTVPQSPIPEGHLPLPLLLAVVAMTVVLGMILTCGSLSIIYHLKKQQMEGARARLQSPEYKLSKIRTSAIMTDYNPNYCFAGKAATLSELKEIPRKNISLLRALGHGAFGEVYEGTVVGIAGDPNPLQVAIK
;
A
#
# COMPACT_ATOMS: atom_id res chain seq x y z
N TRP A 1 11.11 8.75 -20.12
CA TRP A 1 11.06 7.73 -19.07
C TRP A 1 12.19 6.75 -19.27
N PHE A 2 12.94 6.46 -18.20
CA PHE A 2 13.87 5.35 -18.11
C PHE A 2 13.18 4.22 -17.33
N THR A 3 13.28 3.00 -17.83
CA THR A 3 12.61 1.81 -17.27
C THR A 3 13.64 0.70 -17.06
N THR A 4 13.20 -0.48 -16.62
CA THR A 4 14.09 -1.66 -16.49
C THR A 4 14.49 -2.28 -17.83
N CYS A 5 14.09 -1.69 -18.96
CA CYS A 5 14.30 -2.25 -20.31
C CYS A 5 13.73 -3.67 -20.47
N GLY A 6 12.73 -4.04 -19.68
CA GLY A 6 12.14 -5.38 -19.66
C GLY A 6 12.93 -6.43 -18.84
N ALA A 7 13.97 -6.02 -18.13
CA ALA A 7 14.63 -6.89 -17.15
C ALA A 7 13.78 -7.03 -15.87
N SER A 8 13.78 -8.25 -15.32
CA SER A 8 13.18 -8.62 -14.04
C SER A 8 14.11 -9.56 -13.27
N GLY A 9 13.95 -9.60 -11.93
CA GLY A 9 14.77 -10.41 -11.03
C GLY A 9 15.97 -9.65 -10.44
N PRO A 10 17.03 -10.36 -10.02
CA PRO A 10 18.11 -9.76 -9.22
C PRO A 10 19.16 -9.01 -10.05
N TYR A 11 19.15 -9.14 -11.39
CA TYR A 11 20.18 -8.58 -12.28
C TYR A 11 19.64 -7.47 -13.17
N GLY A 12 20.48 -6.45 -13.40
CA GLY A 12 20.16 -5.34 -14.30
C GLY A 12 20.06 -5.71 -15.78
N PRO A 13 19.49 -4.82 -16.62
CA PRO A 13 19.35 -5.04 -18.06
C PRO A 13 20.68 -5.10 -18.79
N THR A 14 20.63 -5.59 -20.02
CA THR A 14 21.72 -5.56 -20.99
C THR A 14 21.52 -4.43 -22.00
N GLN A 15 22.59 -4.03 -22.71
CA GLN A 15 22.48 -3.03 -23.78
C GLN A 15 21.41 -3.42 -24.82
N ALA A 16 21.38 -4.68 -25.24
CA ALA A 16 20.42 -5.16 -26.25
C ALA A 16 18.96 -5.04 -25.78
N GLN A 17 18.70 -5.26 -24.49
CA GLN A 17 17.36 -5.04 -23.90
C GLN A 17 16.96 -3.56 -23.97
N CYS A 18 17.86 -2.65 -23.61
CA CYS A 18 17.57 -1.21 -23.66
C CYS A 18 17.47 -0.67 -25.10
N ASP A 19 18.31 -1.14 -26.02
CA ASP A 19 18.22 -0.77 -27.44
C ASP A 19 16.85 -1.16 -28.02
N SER A 20 16.34 -2.34 -27.64
CA SER A 20 15.00 -2.79 -28.03
C SER A 20 13.91 -1.97 -27.35
N ALA A 21 14.02 -1.70 -26.05
CA ALA A 21 13.03 -0.97 -25.28
C ALA A 21 12.87 0.49 -25.75
N TYR A 22 13.97 1.13 -26.15
CA TYR A 22 14.01 2.55 -26.50
C TYR A 22 14.04 2.82 -28.02
N LYS A 23 13.95 1.80 -28.86
CA LYS A 23 14.08 1.89 -30.34
C LYS A 23 13.25 3.01 -31.00
N ASN A 24 12.06 3.28 -30.48
CA ASN A 24 11.13 4.29 -31.03
C ASN A 24 10.95 5.49 -30.09
N SER A 25 11.93 5.76 -29.23
CA SER A 25 11.89 6.86 -28.26
C SER A 25 13.00 7.88 -28.52
N ASN A 26 12.91 9.03 -27.85
CA ASN A 26 13.99 10.03 -27.81
C ASN A 26 15.05 9.72 -26.72
N VAL A 27 14.95 8.56 -26.07
CA VAL A 27 15.89 8.14 -25.03
C VAL A 27 16.99 7.30 -25.66
N SER A 28 18.24 7.67 -25.41
CA SER A 28 19.42 6.90 -25.80
C SER A 28 20.32 6.74 -24.57
N VAL A 29 20.66 5.50 -24.25
CA VAL A 29 21.47 5.15 -23.08
C VAL A 29 22.56 4.17 -23.45
N THR A 30 23.69 4.25 -22.75
CA THR A 30 24.70 3.19 -22.73
C THR A 30 24.53 2.39 -21.45
N VAL A 31 24.50 1.07 -21.54
CA VAL A 31 24.38 0.18 -20.38
C VAL A 31 25.75 -0.36 -20.02
N GLU A 32 26.13 -0.17 -18.77
CA GLU A 32 27.37 -0.71 -18.20
C GLU A 32 27.36 -2.25 -18.25
N LYS A 33 28.41 -2.85 -18.81
CA LYS A 33 28.44 -4.29 -19.14
C LYS A 33 29.09 -5.15 -18.06
N GLU A 34 30.02 -4.58 -17.32
CA GLU A 34 30.90 -5.31 -16.40
C GLU A 34 31.13 -4.51 -15.10
N GLY A 35 31.68 -5.19 -14.11
CA GLY A 35 31.98 -4.60 -12.81
C GLY A 35 30.74 -4.24 -11.98
N ARG A 36 30.93 -3.35 -11.02
CA ARG A 36 29.94 -2.93 -10.02
C ARG A 36 28.82 -2.05 -10.56
N LEU A 37 28.88 -1.65 -11.83
CA LEU A 37 27.81 -0.87 -12.46
C LEU A 37 27.03 -1.68 -13.48
N ARG A 38 27.26 -3.00 -13.59
CA ARG A 38 26.59 -3.83 -14.60
C ARG A 38 25.07 -3.64 -14.55
N GLY A 39 24.49 -3.25 -15.69
CA GLY A 39 23.06 -3.00 -15.86
C GLY A 39 22.59 -1.59 -15.50
N VAL A 40 23.49 -0.70 -15.06
CA VAL A 40 23.21 0.73 -14.90
C VAL A 40 23.17 1.40 -16.27
N GLN A 41 22.14 2.22 -16.48
CA GLN A 41 21.95 3.02 -17.70
C GLN A 41 22.65 4.36 -17.55
N VAL A 42 23.48 4.73 -18.51
CA VAL A 42 24.21 5.99 -18.57
C VAL A 42 23.54 6.89 -19.59
N TRP A 43 23.08 8.05 -19.15
CA TRP A 43 22.42 9.06 -19.98
C TRP A 43 23.22 10.37 -19.99
N ARG A 44 23.37 10.97 -21.17
CA ARG A 44 24.08 12.24 -21.35
C ARG A 44 23.09 13.39 -21.36
N VAL A 45 23.33 14.39 -20.50
CA VAL A 45 22.50 15.59 -20.41
C VAL A 45 22.62 16.40 -21.71
N PRO A 46 21.52 16.70 -22.42
CA PRO A 46 21.58 17.31 -23.75
C PRO A 46 21.85 18.81 -23.74
N ALA A 47 21.52 19.51 -22.65
CA ALA A 47 21.69 20.95 -22.50
C ALA A 47 21.80 21.36 -21.04
N THR A 48 22.57 22.41 -20.75
CA THR A 48 22.63 22.98 -19.40
C THR A 48 21.28 23.59 -19.05
N ASN A 49 20.59 23.05 -18.05
CA ASN A 49 19.29 23.54 -17.60
C ASN A 49 18.96 23.04 -16.19
N ARG A 50 17.88 23.57 -15.60
CA ARG A 50 17.26 22.97 -14.43
C ARG A 50 16.38 21.82 -14.89
N TYR A 51 16.58 20.64 -14.33
CA TYR A 51 15.82 19.43 -14.62
C TYR A 51 15.02 19.02 -13.38
N ARG A 52 13.76 18.62 -13.59
CA ARG A 52 12.97 17.87 -12.62
C ARG A 52 13.22 16.39 -12.86
N ILE A 53 13.69 15.71 -11.82
CA ILE A 53 13.89 14.27 -11.81
C ILE A 53 12.84 13.68 -10.88
N SER A 54 11.99 12.83 -11.43
CA SER A 54 10.98 12.06 -10.69
C SER A 54 11.34 10.59 -10.77
N ALA A 55 11.39 9.91 -9.64
CA ALA A 55 11.83 8.53 -9.57
C ALA A 55 10.87 7.69 -8.72
N TYR A 56 10.64 6.46 -9.17
CA TYR A 56 9.89 5.44 -8.47
C TYR A 56 10.82 4.27 -8.16
N GLY A 57 10.90 3.86 -6.90
CA GLY A 57 11.46 2.56 -6.54
C GLY A 57 10.50 1.44 -6.92
N ALA A 58 10.97 0.20 -6.88
CA ALA A 58 10.14 -0.94 -7.26
C ALA A 58 9.36 -1.53 -6.07
N ALA A 59 8.24 -2.17 -6.37
CA ALA A 59 7.42 -2.85 -5.38
C ALA A 59 8.06 -4.15 -4.86
N GLY A 60 7.66 -4.51 -3.64
CA GLY A 60 7.98 -5.81 -3.05
C GLY A 60 7.18 -6.97 -3.66
N GLY A 61 7.72 -8.16 -3.50
CA GLY A 61 7.10 -9.43 -3.84
C GLY A 61 5.97 -9.82 -2.90
N LYS A 62 5.03 -10.61 -3.40
CA LYS A 62 3.92 -11.20 -2.62
C LYS A 62 4.36 -12.49 -1.96
N GLY A 63 3.88 -12.74 -0.75
CA GLY A 63 3.97 -14.03 -0.10
C GLY A 63 2.90 -14.99 -0.61
N ALA A 64 3.12 -16.30 -0.45
CA ALA A 64 2.31 -17.33 -1.08
C ALA A 64 0.84 -17.31 -0.64
N LYS A 65 0.57 -17.06 0.65
CA LYS A 65 -0.78 -16.87 1.23
C LYS A 65 -1.02 -15.42 1.69
N ASN A 66 -0.18 -14.49 1.22
CA ASN A 66 -0.30 -13.05 1.43
C ASN A 66 -0.21 -12.31 0.09
N HIS A 67 -1.11 -12.67 -0.83
CA HIS A 67 -1.07 -12.24 -2.23
C HIS A 67 -1.98 -11.04 -2.56
N ASN A 68 -2.74 -10.53 -1.58
CA ASN A 68 -3.76 -9.50 -1.79
C ASN A 68 -3.18 -8.09 -1.93
N LYS A 69 -2.03 -7.79 -1.31
CA LYS A 69 -1.39 -6.47 -1.34
C LYS A 69 0.13 -6.62 -1.40
N ARG A 70 0.80 -5.75 -2.17
CA ARG A 70 2.27 -5.59 -2.15
C ARG A 70 2.65 -4.45 -1.20
N SER A 71 3.92 -4.37 -0.81
CA SER A 71 4.46 -3.07 -0.40
C SER A 71 4.81 -2.30 -1.67
N HIS A 72 4.39 -1.05 -1.73
CA HIS A 72 4.64 -0.18 -2.87
C HIS A 72 6.09 0.28 -2.88
N GLY A 73 6.64 0.52 -4.07
CA GLY A 73 7.84 1.32 -4.22
C GLY A 73 7.53 2.80 -3.99
N VAL A 74 8.53 3.52 -3.49
CA VAL A 74 8.41 4.93 -3.10
C VAL A 74 8.64 5.81 -4.31
N PHE A 75 7.77 6.81 -4.49
CA PHE A 75 7.94 7.91 -5.42
C PHE A 75 8.60 9.10 -4.73
N ILE A 76 9.56 9.75 -5.39
CA ILE A 76 10.15 11.01 -4.93
C ILE A 76 10.55 11.88 -6.12
N SER A 77 10.45 13.21 -5.99
CA SER A 77 10.79 14.15 -7.07
C SER A 77 11.58 15.34 -6.54
N ALA A 78 12.62 15.74 -7.27
CA ALA A 78 13.44 16.89 -6.95
C ALA A 78 13.97 17.59 -8.22
N THR A 79 14.38 18.84 -8.08
CA THR A 79 14.96 19.62 -9.17
C THR A 79 16.47 19.82 -8.97
N PHE A 80 17.23 19.71 -10.06
CA PHE A 80 18.68 19.83 -10.07
C PHE A 80 19.11 20.71 -11.24
N LEU A 81 20.16 21.51 -11.05
CA LEU A 81 20.86 22.14 -12.17
C LEU A 81 21.84 21.11 -12.75
N LEU A 82 21.65 20.75 -14.02
CA LEU A 82 22.53 19.82 -14.72
C LEU A 82 23.24 20.53 -15.87
N GLU A 83 24.48 20.14 -16.11
CA GLU A 83 25.30 20.73 -17.17
C GLU A 83 25.23 19.90 -18.45
N LYS A 84 25.30 20.57 -19.60
CA LYS A 84 25.40 19.90 -20.89
C LYS A 84 26.58 18.92 -20.87
N ASP A 85 26.36 17.74 -21.46
CA ASP A 85 27.34 16.66 -21.59
C ASP A 85 27.72 15.96 -20.27
N GLU A 86 27.16 16.36 -19.13
CA GLU A 86 27.22 15.63 -17.87
C GLU A 86 26.59 14.23 -18.03
N LEU A 87 27.16 13.24 -17.35
CA LEU A 87 26.67 11.85 -17.37
C LEU A 87 25.90 11.55 -16.09
N LEU A 88 24.64 11.15 -16.27
CA LEU A 88 23.81 10.58 -15.22
C LEU A 88 23.83 9.06 -15.30
N TYR A 89 24.05 8.42 -14.16
CA TYR A 89 23.96 6.99 -13.96
C TYR A 89 22.61 6.69 -13.34
N ILE A 90 21.85 5.83 -14.00
CA ILE A 90 20.46 5.53 -13.69
C ILE A 90 20.33 4.01 -13.51
N LEU A 91 20.20 3.57 -12.26
CA LEU A 91 19.80 2.22 -11.91
C LEU A 91 18.29 2.23 -11.69
N VAL A 92 17.52 1.51 -12.50
CA VAL A 92 16.08 1.40 -12.32
C VAL A 92 15.75 0.14 -11.52
N GLY A 93 15.10 0.33 -10.36
CA GLY A 93 14.75 -0.75 -9.46
C GLY A 93 13.83 -1.77 -10.12
N GLN A 94 14.03 -3.06 -9.84
CA GLN A 94 13.18 -4.14 -10.31
C GLN A 94 12.30 -4.68 -9.17
N GLN A 95 11.08 -5.10 -9.52
CA GLN A 95 10.14 -5.67 -8.57
C GLN A 95 10.73 -6.93 -7.93
N GLY A 96 10.53 -7.09 -6.62
CA GLY A 96 10.87 -8.33 -5.92
C GLY A 96 10.02 -9.50 -6.42
N GLU A 97 10.61 -10.71 -6.44
CA GLU A 97 9.91 -11.89 -6.94
C GLU A 97 8.74 -12.27 -6.02
N ASP A 98 7.65 -12.73 -6.65
CA ASP A 98 6.55 -13.34 -5.93
C ASP A 98 6.88 -14.77 -5.55
N ALA A 99 6.37 -15.20 -4.40
CA ALA A 99 6.44 -16.61 -4.02
C ALA A 99 5.68 -17.53 -4.99
N CYS A 100 4.61 -17.05 -5.64
CA CYS A 100 3.74 -17.85 -6.51
C CYS A 100 3.90 -17.44 -7.99
N PRO A 101 3.75 -18.37 -8.96
CA PRO A 101 3.01 -19.64 -8.89
C PRO A 101 3.76 -20.87 -8.32
N GLY A 102 5.02 -20.75 -7.93
CA GLY A 102 5.84 -21.87 -7.46
C GLY A 102 6.47 -22.66 -8.61
N GLY A 103 7.69 -23.17 -8.38
CA GLY A 103 8.51 -23.82 -9.42
C GLY A 103 8.29 -25.32 -9.59
N ASN A 104 7.55 -25.97 -8.67
CA ASN A 104 7.35 -27.42 -8.66
C ASN A 104 5.93 -27.81 -8.16
N PRO A 105 5.50 -29.08 -8.30
CA PRO A 105 4.16 -29.50 -7.94
C PRO A 105 3.78 -29.24 -6.47
N GLU A 106 4.73 -29.37 -5.55
CA GLU A 106 4.51 -29.13 -4.12
C GLU A 106 4.25 -27.65 -3.82
N THR A 107 5.10 -26.75 -4.32
CA THR A 107 4.94 -25.29 -4.16
C THR A 107 3.68 -24.78 -4.85
N GLN A 108 3.31 -25.37 -6.00
CA GLN A 108 2.04 -25.07 -6.67
C GLN A 108 0.82 -25.42 -5.82
N LYS A 109 0.79 -26.60 -5.19
CA LYS A 109 -0.29 -26.97 -4.25
C LYS A 109 -0.38 -26.01 -3.06
N ILE A 110 0.76 -25.54 -2.55
CA ILE A 110 0.80 -24.53 -1.48
C ILE A 110 0.20 -23.20 -1.95
N CYS A 111 0.60 -22.72 -3.14
CA CYS A 111 0.07 -21.51 -3.76
C CYS A 111 -1.43 -21.57 -4.05
N LEU A 112 -1.95 -22.76 -4.38
CA LEU A 112 -3.39 -23.01 -4.59
C LEU A 112 -4.16 -23.20 -3.27
N GLY A 113 -3.47 -23.30 -2.13
CA GLY A 113 -4.09 -23.56 -0.83
C GLY A 113 -4.51 -25.02 -0.59
N GLU A 114 -4.11 -25.94 -1.47
CA GLU A 114 -4.37 -27.38 -1.35
C GLU A 114 -3.43 -28.07 -0.34
N SER A 115 -2.37 -27.38 0.09
CA SER A 115 -1.41 -27.84 1.07
C SER A 115 -1.21 -26.83 2.20
N SER A 116 -1.12 -27.35 3.43
CA SER A 116 -0.87 -26.62 4.69
C SER A 116 0.43 -27.04 5.37
N LEU A 117 1.35 -27.68 4.63
CA LEU A 117 2.59 -28.24 5.18
C LEU A 117 3.42 -27.21 5.96
N ILE A 118 3.51 -25.98 5.46
CA ILE A 118 4.28 -24.90 6.07
C ILE A 118 3.64 -24.46 7.39
N GLU A 119 2.31 -24.30 7.42
CA GLU A 119 1.58 -23.88 8.61
C GLU A 119 1.53 -24.96 9.69
N GLU A 120 1.43 -26.23 9.30
CA GLU A 120 1.45 -27.37 10.21
C GLU A 120 2.82 -27.55 10.85
N ASP A 121 3.90 -27.45 10.06
CA ASP A 121 5.28 -27.45 10.57
C ASP A 121 5.50 -26.29 11.56
N TYR A 122 5.02 -25.08 11.22
CA TYR A 122 5.13 -23.89 12.05
C TYR A 122 4.43 -24.02 13.41
N LYS A 123 3.24 -24.65 13.46
CA LYS A 123 2.50 -24.87 14.70
C LYS A 123 3.14 -25.91 15.61
N THR A 124 3.80 -26.92 15.02
CA THR A 124 4.29 -28.10 15.74
C THR A 124 5.70 -27.90 16.30
N LYS A 125 6.55 -27.11 15.61
CA LYS A 125 7.94 -26.86 16.00
C LYS A 125 8.11 -25.42 16.48
N LYS A 126 8.05 -25.19 17.79
CA LYS A 126 8.25 -23.86 18.41
C LYS A 126 9.66 -23.25 18.20
N ASP A 127 10.63 -24.05 17.75
CA ASP A 127 11.98 -23.59 17.36
C ASP A 127 12.22 -23.88 15.87
N LEU A 128 11.92 -22.89 15.02
CA LEU A 128 12.05 -22.96 13.56
C LEU A 128 13.52 -22.91 13.13
N LYS A 129 14.14 -24.08 12.99
CA LYS A 129 15.39 -24.24 12.21
C LYS A 129 15.16 -24.77 10.79
N ASP A 130 13.94 -25.23 10.47
CA ASP A 130 13.58 -25.83 9.18
C ASP A 130 12.74 -24.84 8.32
N TRP A 131 13.39 -23.81 7.79
CA TRP A 131 12.76 -22.76 6.97
C TRP A 131 12.36 -23.29 5.58
N VAL A 132 11.17 -22.92 5.10
CA VAL A 132 10.53 -23.55 3.92
C VAL A 132 10.31 -22.60 2.75
N GLY A 133 10.49 -21.28 2.95
CA GLY A 133 10.28 -20.28 1.90
C GLY A 133 8.83 -19.81 1.81
N GLY A 134 8.50 -19.19 0.68
CA GLY A 134 7.14 -18.73 0.37
C GLY A 134 6.81 -17.30 0.80
N GLY A 135 7.77 -16.56 1.35
CA GLY A 135 7.77 -15.11 1.39
C GLY A 135 8.15 -14.50 0.03
N GLY A 136 7.81 -13.23 -0.16
CA GLY A 136 8.15 -12.41 -1.33
C GLY A 136 9.48 -11.69 -1.17
N GLY A 137 10.19 -11.48 -2.28
CA GLY A 137 11.45 -10.73 -2.30
C GLY A 137 11.23 -9.23 -2.10
N GLY A 138 12.24 -8.52 -1.61
CA GLY A 138 12.22 -7.06 -1.55
C GLY A 138 12.34 -6.44 -2.95
N GLY A 139 11.68 -5.31 -3.17
CA GLY A 139 11.83 -4.49 -4.37
C GLY A 139 13.14 -3.72 -4.34
N GLY A 140 13.76 -3.53 -5.51
CA GLY A 140 14.96 -2.74 -5.63
C GLY A 140 14.71 -1.24 -5.64
N ALA A 141 15.66 -0.47 -5.14
CA ALA A 141 15.66 0.98 -5.25
C ALA A 141 16.07 1.46 -6.65
N THR A 142 15.61 2.65 -6.99
CA THR A 142 15.98 3.37 -8.20
C THR A 142 16.96 4.47 -7.84
N TYR A 143 18.16 4.45 -8.44
CA TYR A 143 19.26 5.36 -8.13
C TYR A 143 19.55 6.26 -9.31
N ILE A 144 19.62 7.57 -9.06
CA ILE A 144 20.12 8.57 -9.99
C ILE A 144 21.32 9.23 -9.32
N PHE A 145 22.49 9.07 -9.93
CA PHE A 145 23.74 9.56 -9.40
C PHE A 145 24.67 10.00 -10.52
N ARG A 146 25.74 10.69 -10.16
CA ARG A 146 26.79 11.11 -11.09
C ARG A 146 28.16 10.72 -10.57
N GLN A 147 29.17 10.82 -11.43
CA GLN A 147 30.55 10.65 -11.01
C GLN A 147 31.27 11.99 -11.07
N LYS A 148 31.89 12.39 -9.95
CA LYS A 148 32.70 13.60 -9.85
C LYS A 148 34.03 13.25 -9.19
N ASP A 149 35.13 13.61 -9.83
CA ASP A 149 36.50 13.35 -9.34
C ASP A 149 36.76 11.86 -8.99
N GLY A 150 36.14 10.94 -9.74
CA GLY A 150 36.24 9.50 -9.52
C GLY A 150 35.31 8.94 -8.44
N ILE A 151 34.58 9.80 -7.71
CA ILE A 151 33.66 9.44 -6.64
C ILE A 151 32.22 9.49 -7.15
N PHE A 152 31.41 8.49 -6.80
CA PHE A 152 29.98 8.52 -7.09
C PHE A 152 29.25 9.41 -6.07
N GLU A 153 28.45 10.34 -6.58
CA GLU A 153 27.64 11.27 -5.80
C GLU A 153 26.15 10.98 -6.05
N PRO A 154 25.37 10.55 -5.03
CA PRO A 154 23.94 10.33 -5.19
C PRO A 154 23.23 11.66 -5.44
N LEU A 155 22.30 11.70 -6.39
CA LEU A 155 21.43 12.87 -6.62
C LEU A 155 20.03 12.63 -6.04
N LEU A 156 19.39 11.53 -6.46
CA LEU A 156 18.05 11.15 -6.06
C LEU A 156 17.95 9.63 -5.98
N ILE A 157 17.41 9.10 -4.89
CA ILE A 157 17.17 7.67 -4.70
C ILE A 157 15.74 7.47 -4.25
N ALA A 158 15.01 6.64 -5.00
CA ALA A 158 13.65 6.25 -4.69
C ALA A 158 13.67 4.82 -4.12
N ALA A 159 13.22 4.65 -2.89
CA ALA A 159 13.30 3.38 -2.18
C ALA A 159 12.36 2.30 -2.74
N GLY A 160 12.81 1.05 -2.67
CA GLY A 160 12.00 -0.12 -2.98
C GLY A 160 11.16 -0.57 -1.79
N GLY A 161 10.02 -1.21 -2.09
CA GLY A 161 9.13 -1.77 -1.08
C GLY A 161 9.61 -3.12 -0.55
N GLY A 162 9.34 -3.40 0.73
CA GLY A 162 9.62 -4.68 1.37
C GLY A 162 8.75 -5.83 0.85
N GLY A 163 9.31 -7.03 0.82
CA GLY A 163 8.61 -8.25 0.46
C GLY A 163 7.61 -8.66 1.55
N LYS A 164 6.49 -9.26 1.14
CA LYS A 164 5.50 -9.78 2.09
C LYS A 164 5.90 -11.17 2.60
N ALA A 165 5.65 -11.44 3.89
CA ALA A 165 5.78 -12.78 4.43
C ALA A 165 4.76 -13.75 3.82
N TYR A 166 4.97 -15.04 4.04
CA TYR A 166 4.09 -16.11 3.59
C TYR A 166 2.61 -15.91 3.99
N LEU A 167 2.32 -15.54 5.24
CA LEU A 167 0.99 -15.16 5.74
C LEU A 167 0.90 -13.65 6.00
N LYS A 168 -0.33 -13.14 6.00
CA LYS A 168 -0.63 -11.79 6.46
C LYS A 168 -0.61 -11.77 8.01
N ALA A 169 0.06 -10.78 8.60
CA ALA A 169 -0.10 -10.49 10.02
C ALA A 169 -1.56 -10.13 10.34
N GLN A 170 -2.03 -10.41 11.55
CA GLN A 170 -3.35 -9.94 12.00
C GLN A 170 -3.38 -8.40 11.92
N ASP A 171 -4.51 -7.84 11.48
CA ASP A 171 -4.63 -6.41 11.18
C ASP A 171 -4.16 -5.56 12.38
N SER A 172 -3.02 -4.89 12.21
CA SER A 172 -2.64 -3.75 13.03
C SER A 172 -3.58 -2.59 12.74
N SER A 173 -3.73 -1.69 13.69
CA SER A 173 -4.60 -0.52 13.52
C SER A 173 -4.18 0.29 12.28
N LEU A 174 -5.13 0.97 11.62
CA LEU A 174 -4.83 1.83 10.47
C LEU A 174 -3.90 3.00 10.84
N ASP A 175 -3.75 3.29 12.13
CA ASP A 175 -2.90 4.36 12.67
C ASP A 175 -1.40 3.96 12.76
N ASP A 176 -1.05 2.69 12.51
CA ASP A 176 0.32 2.16 12.60
C ASP A 176 1.07 2.12 11.26
N ILE A 177 0.55 2.71 10.17
CA ILE A 177 1.22 2.69 8.86
C ILE A 177 2.41 3.68 8.90
N PRO A 178 3.67 3.20 8.85
CA PRO A 178 4.82 4.10 8.84
C PRO A 178 4.76 4.99 7.60
N LEU A 179 5.01 6.29 7.78
CA LEU A 179 5.15 7.20 6.66
C LEU A 179 6.45 6.91 5.90
N GLU A 180 6.43 7.20 4.60
CA GLU A 180 7.62 7.08 3.76
C GLU A 180 8.73 8.00 4.22
N GLN A 181 9.94 7.46 4.34
CA GLN A 181 11.10 8.16 4.88
C GLN A 181 12.09 8.53 3.78
N PHE A 182 12.80 9.65 3.99
CA PHE A 182 13.94 10.02 3.16
C PHE A 182 15.03 10.70 3.99
N GLU A 183 16.27 10.55 3.52
CA GLU A 183 17.43 11.28 4.01
C GLU A 183 17.74 12.45 3.07
N ASN A 184 18.10 13.60 3.65
CA ASN A 184 18.47 14.80 2.89
C ASN A 184 19.87 15.31 3.24
N SER A 185 20.69 14.48 3.87
CA SER A 185 22.04 14.81 4.33
C SER A 185 23.02 13.72 3.91
N THR A 186 24.10 14.11 3.25
CA THR A 186 25.19 13.21 2.88
C THR A 186 26.07 12.78 4.07
N ALA A 187 25.84 13.38 5.25
CA ALA A 187 26.54 13.00 6.49
C ALA A 187 25.97 11.73 7.13
N VAL A 188 24.72 11.37 6.81
CA VAL A 188 24.11 10.12 7.28
C VAL A 188 24.59 8.99 6.38
N PRO A 189 25.19 7.92 6.91
CA PRO A 189 25.69 6.84 6.06
C PRO A 189 24.54 6.04 5.45
N GLY A 190 24.59 5.83 4.14
CA GLY A 190 23.62 5.02 3.39
C GLY A 190 23.88 3.51 3.52
N VAL A 191 23.75 2.98 4.73
CA VAL A 191 24.05 1.57 5.09
C VAL A 191 22.97 0.60 4.61
N SER A 192 23.33 -0.67 4.47
CA SER A 192 22.37 -1.73 4.15
C SER A 192 21.48 -2.07 5.33
N GLY A 193 20.32 -2.63 5.03
CA GLY A 193 19.37 -3.14 6.02
C GLY A 193 19.94 -4.36 6.75
N ARG A 194 19.53 -4.53 8.00
CA ARG A 194 19.89 -5.72 8.79
C ARG A 194 19.33 -6.97 8.11
N THR A 195 20.20 -7.94 7.90
CA THR A 195 19.83 -9.27 7.41
C THR A 195 19.59 -10.20 8.59
N GLY A 196 18.44 -10.86 8.59
CA GLY A 196 18.08 -11.88 9.57
C GLY A 196 17.93 -13.22 8.87
N ALA A 197 16.76 -13.85 9.01
CA ALA A 197 16.44 -15.04 8.23
C ALA A 197 16.35 -14.72 6.74
N ALA A 198 15.49 -13.77 6.38
CA ALA A 198 15.44 -13.17 5.06
C ALA A 198 16.53 -12.09 4.88
N GLY A 199 16.78 -11.73 3.62
CA GLY A 199 17.73 -10.70 3.23
C GLY A 199 17.30 -9.30 3.59
N GLY A 200 18.17 -8.53 4.24
CA GLY A 200 18.02 -7.08 4.28
C GLY A 200 18.21 -6.45 2.90
N GLY A 201 17.63 -5.27 2.69
CA GLY A 201 17.85 -4.50 1.46
C GLY A 201 19.24 -3.88 1.42
N GLY A 202 19.77 -3.67 0.22
CA GLY A 202 21.02 -2.96 -0.04
C GLY A 202 20.85 -1.45 0.11
N GLY A 203 21.85 -0.82 0.73
CA GLY A 203 21.96 0.64 0.85
C GLY A 203 22.73 1.29 -0.30
N TRP A 204 23.11 2.55 -0.12
CA TRP A 204 24.09 3.24 -0.97
C TRP A 204 25.46 2.54 -0.93
N GLN A 205 25.95 2.28 0.29
CA GLN A 205 27.27 1.71 0.52
C GLN A 205 27.28 0.87 1.79
N ASP A 206 27.60 -0.41 1.63
CA ASP A 206 27.90 -1.35 2.71
C ASP A 206 28.63 -2.57 2.14
N GLU A 207 29.07 -3.49 3.00
CA GLU A 207 29.61 -4.78 2.58
C GLU A 207 28.59 -5.91 2.80
N THR A 208 28.27 -6.63 1.73
CA THR A 208 27.28 -7.69 1.75
C THR A 208 27.94 -9.04 2.05
N LEU A 209 27.63 -9.63 3.22
CA LEU A 209 28.24 -10.88 3.68
C LEU A 209 27.40 -12.13 3.38
N LEU A 210 26.08 -11.98 3.26
CA LEU A 210 25.14 -13.09 3.16
C LEU A 210 24.50 -13.13 1.75
N PRO A 211 24.29 -14.32 1.16
CA PRO A 211 23.76 -14.42 -0.20
C PRO A 211 22.32 -13.92 -0.31
N GLN A 212 21.52 -14.02 0.76
CA GLN A 212 20.16 -13.50 0.76
C GLN A 212 20.08 -11.97 0.85
N ALA A 213 21.12 -11.30 1.32
CA ALA A 213 21.12 -9.85 1.44
C ALA A 213 21.23 -9.18 0.06
N GLY A 214 20.46 -8.12 -0.15
CA GLY A 214 20.59 -7.28 -1.33
C GLY A 214 21.90 -6.50 -1.29
N LYS A 215 22.63 -6.48 -2.41
CA LYS A 215 23.90 -5.74 -2.48
C LYS A 215 23.67 -4.25 -2.47
N SER A 216 24.56 -3.51 -1.82
CA SER A 216 24.56 -2.04 -1.91
C SER A 216 24.83 -1.59 -3.34
N LEU A 217 24.48 -0.34 -3.69
CA LEU A 217 24.74 0.19 -5.03
C LEU A 217 26.24 0.09 -5.37
N LEU A 218 27.13 0.46 -4.44
CA LEU A 218 28.57 0.42 -4.67
C LEU A 218 29.15 -1.00 -4.79
N GLU A 219 28.37 -2.05 -4.48
CA GLU A 219 28.73 -3.45 -4.71
C GLU A 219 28.12 -4.05 -5.98
N GLY A 220 27.21 -3.33 -6.66
CA GLY A 220 26.52 -3.84 -7.86
C GLY A 220 25.02 -3.64 -7.88
N GLY A 221 24.39 -3.33 -6.73
CA GLY A 221 22.94 -3.25 -6.61
C GLY A 221 22.21 -4.55 -6.95
N GLU A 222 22.89 -5.70 -6.92
CA GLU A 222 22.29 -7.01 -7.19
C GLU A 222 21.23 -7.35 -6.13
N GLY A 223 20.10 -7.90 -6.57
CA GLY A 223 19.08 -8.43 -5.66
C GLY A 223 19.58 -9.67 -4.91
N GLY A 224 19.17 -9.82 -3.65
CA GLY A 224 19.53 -10.94 -2.81
C GLY A 224 18.88 -12.26 -3.24
N GLN A 225 19.55 -13.37 -2.99
CA GLN A 225 19.08 -14.71 -3.35
C GLN A 225 18.03 -15.24 -2.35
N ALA A 226 17.22 -16.20 -2.78
CA ALA A 226 16.38 -16.96 -1.86
C ALA A 226 17.24 -17.65 -0.79
N CYS A 227 16.72 -17.79 0.43
CA CYS A 227 17.54 -18.39 1.48
C CYS A 227 17.83 -19.88 1.22
N PRO A 228 19.03 -20.38 1.59
CA PRO A 228 19.48 -21.72 1.23
C PRO A 228 18.53 -22.86 1.64
N GLN A 229 17.86 -22.72 2.79
CA GLN A 229 16.94 -23.71 3.33
C GLN A 229 15.67 -23.84 2.47
N ALA A 230 15.13 -22.73 1.98
CA ALA A 230 13.97 -22.71 1.09
C ALA A 230 14.29 -23.45 -0.23
N LEU A 231 15.49 -23.23 -0.75
CA LEU A 231 16.01 -23.94 -1.93
C LEU A 231 16.22 -25.43 -1.66
N ALA A 232 16.77 -25.79 -0.49
CA ALA A 232 17.05 -27.18 -0.15
C ALA A 232 15.80 -28.02 0.10
N LYS A 233 14.76 -27.44 0.75
CA LYS A 233 13.56 -28.19 1.17
C LYS A 233 12.46 -28.21 0.12
N LEU A 234 12.17 -27.08 -0.52
CA LEU A 234 11.07 -26.95 -1.49
C LEU A 234 11.51 -26.40 -2.84
N GLN A 235 12.81 -26.20 -3.08
CA GLN A 235 13.33 -25.53 -4.29
C GLN A 235 12.65 -24.17 -4.53
N TRP A 236 12.26 -23.50 -3.44
CA TRP A 236 11.53 -22.25 -3.51
C TRP A 236 12.52 -21.11 -3.68
N ALA A 237 12.68 -20.67 -4.93
CA ALA A 237 13.57 -19.57 -5.29
C ALA A 237 12.77 -18.27 -5.40
N THR A 238 12.77 -17.46 -4.34
CA THR A 238 12.23 -16.10 -4.36
C THR A 238 13.33 -15.08 -4.06
N SER A 239 13.78 -14.38 -5.09
CA SER A 239 14.87 -13.42 -5.05
C SER A 239 14.37 -11.99 -4.87
N GLY A 240 15.22 -11.13 -4.33
CA GLY A 240 15.01 -9.70 -4.34
C GLY A 240 15.24 -9.09 -5.73
N GLY A 241 14.67 -7.93 -5.98
CA GLY A 241 14.84 -7.22 -7.25
C GLY A 241 16.17 -6.47 -7.35
N PHE A 242 16.68 -6.33 -8.57
CA PHE A 242 17.82 -5.45 -8.88
C PHE A 242 17.57 -4.03 -8.38
N GLY A 243 18.60 -3.39 -7.83
CA GLY A 243 18.50 -2.20 -6.98
C GLY A 243 18.64 -2.53 -5.49
N GLY A 244 19.16 -3.72 -5.16
CA GLY A 244 19.44 -4.15 -3.79
C GLY A 244 18.22 -4.65 -3.02
N GLY A 245 17.18 -5.17 -3.65
CA GLY A 245 16.11 -5.85 -2.92
C GLY A 245 16.64 -7.10 -2.22
N GLY A 246 16.25 -7.36 -0.97
CA GLY A 246 16.63 -8.56 -0.23
C GLY A 246 15.87 -9.81 -0.68
N GLY A 247 16.50 -10.98 -0.64
CA GLY A 247 15.86 -12.25 -0.93
C GLY A 247 14.98 -12.75 0.22
N ALA A 248 14.02 -13.62 -0.09
CA ALA A 248 13.01 -14.06 0.87
C ALA A 248 13.32 -15.42 1.51
N CYS A 249 12.73 -15.63 2.70
CA CYS A 249 12.51 -16.94 3.30
C CYS A 249 11.01 -17.18 3.42
N THR A 250 10.52 -17.65 4.57
CA THR A 250 9.10 -17.61 4.91
C THR A 250 8.69 -16.17 5.25
N SER A 251 9.61 -15.44 5.89
CA SER A 251 9.61 -13.99 6.03
C SER A 251 9.97 -13.28 4.72
N GLY A 252 9.52 -12.02 4.59
CA GLY A 252 9.78 -11.21 3.39
C GLY A 252 11.15 -10.51 3.41
N GLY A 253 11.72 -10.29 2.22
CA GLY A 253 13.00 -9.57 2.08
C GLY A 253 12.86 -8.05 2.20
N GLY A 254 13.88 -7.34 2.69
CA GLY A 254 13.88 -5.88 2.82
C GLY A 254 14.00 -5.15 1.48
N GLY A 255 13.38 -3.98 1.35
CA GLY A 255 13.47 -3.14 0.16
C GLY A 255 14.82 -2.42 0.03
N GLY A 256 15.32 -2.23 -1.19
CA GLY A 256 16.54 -1.43 -1.41
C GLY A 256 16.32 0.07 -1.14
N GLY A 257 17.38 0.84 -0.90
CA GLY A 257 17.27 2.28 -0.68
C GLY A 257 18.61 2.98 -0.51
N TYR A 258 18.59 4.29 -0.20
CA TYR A 258 19.80 4.93 0.31
C TYR A 258 20.25 4.26 1.60
N ARG A 259 19.29 3.95 2.47
CA ARG A 259 19.44 2.93 3.50
C ARG A 259 18.49 1.79 3.18
N GLY A 260 19.00 0.57 3.24
CA GLY A 260 18.21 -0.61 2.96
C GLY A 260 17.20 -0.92 4.07
N GLY A 261 16.05 -1.46 3.70
CA GLY A 261 15.03 -1.93 4.62
C GLY A 261 15.49 -3.16 5.40
N HIS A 262 15.15 -3.22 6.68
CA HIS A 262 15.48 -4.36 7.53
C HIS A 262 14.62 -5.59 7.20
N ALA A 263 15.21 -6.77 7.30
CA ALA A 263 14.48 -8.04 7.35
C ALA A 263 14.26 -8.48 8.80
N SER A 264 13.30 -9.39 9.00
CA SER A 264 13.05 -9.98 10.31
C SER A 264 14.24 -10.80 10.80
N ASP A 265 14.63 -10.61 12.07
CA ASP A 265 15.71 -11.37 12.72
C ASP A 265 15.41 -12.89 12.74
N ASN A 266 14.13 -13.26 12.91
CA ASN A 266 13.64 -14.64 12.87
C ASN A 266 12.78 -14.91 11.64
N ASP A 267 12.74 -16.16 11.17
CA ASP A 267 11.88 -16.57 10.04
C ASP A 267 10.40 -16.73 10.45
N ASP A 268 9.78 -15.63 10.86
CA ASP A 268 8.36 -15.60 11.22
C ASP A 268 7.49 -15.59 9.96
N ILE A 269 6.48 -16.46 9.95
CA ILE A 269 5.56 -16.69 8.84
C ILE A 269 4.73 -15.45 8.48
N THR A 270 4.63 -14.47 9.39
CA THR A 270 3.87 -13.22 9.24
C THR A 270 4.74 -11.97 9.12
N ALA A 271 6.07 -12.08 9.29
CA ALA A 271 6.97 -10.93 9.31
C ALA A 271 7.45 -10.54 7.90
N GLY A 272 6.92 -9.44 7.37
CA GLY A 272 7.38 -8.85 6.11
C GLY A 272 8.71 -8.13 6.26
N GLY A 273 9.37 -7.87 5.12
CA GLY A 273 10.51 -6.96 5.07
C GLY A 273 10.05 -5.51 5.16
N GLN A 274 10.91 -4.64 5.66
CA GLN A 274 10.68 -3.20 5.69
C GLN A 274 11.02 -2.57 4.33
N ASP A 275 10.39 -1.44 4.05
CA ASP A 275 10.71 -0.61 2.88
C ASP A 275 12.07 0.07 3.08
N GLY A 276 12.73 0.41 1.98
CA GLY A 276 13.98 1.19 2.05
C GLY A 276 13.73 2.66 2.40
N ILE A 277 14.81 3.40 2.65
CA ILE A 277 14.75 4.85 2.89
C ILE A 277 15.23 5.59 1.63
N SER A 278 14.44 6.54 1.16
CA SER A 278 14.76 7.35 -0.03
C SER A 278 15.84 8.40 0.27
N PHE A 279 16.38 9.07 -0.74
CA PHE A 279 17.36 10.14 -0.55
C PHE A 279 17.23 11.25 -1.58
N VAL A 280 17.43 12.49 -1.15
CA VAL A 280 17.57 13.67 -2.01
C VAL A 280 18.87 14.39 -1.63
N ASN A 281 19.74 14.64 -2.60
CA ASN A 281 20.96 15.39 -2.35
C ASN A 281 20.64 16.85 -2.00
N PRO A 282 21.27 17.44 -0.95
CA PRO A 282 21.10 18.85 -0.58
C PRO A 282 21.35 19.87 -1.70
N ILE A 283 22.09 19.52 -2.75
CA ILE A 283 22.30 20.41 -3.91
C ILE A 283 21.04 20.59 -4.77
N GLY A 284 20.05 19.70 -4.63
CA GLY A 284 18.76 19.79 -5.28
C GLY A 284 17.68 20.36 -4.38
N GLU A 285 16.56 20.74 -4.98
CA GLU A 285 15.38 21.23 -4.27
C GLU A 285 14.25 20.20 -4.41
N ILE A 286 13.72 19.73 -3.29
CA ILE A 286 12.61 18.77 -3.29
C ILE A 286 11.38 19.39 -3.96
N PHE A 287 10.79 18.65 -4.90
CA PHE A 287 9.58 19.05 -5.62
C PHE A 287 8.34 18.35 -5.05
N LEU A 288 8.44 17.04 -4.82
CA LEU A 288 7.41 16.24 -4.14
C LEU A 288 8.06 15.30 -3.12
N HIS A 289 7.42 15.22 -1.95
CA HIS A 289 7.84 14.36 -0.85
C HIS A 289 7.60 12.87 -1.17
N PRO A 290 8.28 11.95 -0.45
CA PRO A 290 8.10 10.51 -0.60
C PRO A 290 6.64 10.05 -0.50
N LEU A 291 6.21 9.20 -1.42
CA LEU A 291 4.87 8.60 -1.44
C LEU A 291 4.93 7.13 -1.89
N ALA A 292 4.30 6.21 -1.16
CA ALA A 292 4.08 4.84 -1.63
C ALA A 292 3.12 4.86 -2.82
N ALA A 293 3.62 4.51 -4.02
CA ALA A 293 2.84 4.65 -5.25
C ALA A 293 3.03 3.53 -6.27
N MET A 294 4.19 2.87 -6.31
CA MET A 294 4.52 1.93 -7.38
C MET A 294 4.19 0.48 -6.99
N GLU A 295 3.41 -0.24 -7.80
CA GLU A 295 3.11 -1.68 -7.59
C GLU A 295 3.93 -2.63 -8.48
N SER A 296 4.84 -2.08 -9.29
CA SER A 296 5.61 -2.78 -10.32
C SER A 296 7.10 -2.45 -10.20
N HIS A 297 7.84 -2.59 -11.29
CA HIS A 297 9.19 -2.05 -11.47
C HIS A 297 9.24 -0.53 -11.26
N GLY A 298 10.42 -0.04 -10.89
CA GLY A 298 10.68 1.38 -10.82
C GLY A 298 10.72 2.03 -12.20
N GLU A 299 10.74 3.36 -12.21
CA GLU A 299 10.88 4.18 -13.40
C GLU A 299 11.45 5.55 -13.05
N VAL A 300 12.07 6.20 -14.03
CA VAL A 300 12.61 7.56 -13.87
C VAL A 300 12.12 8.45 -14.99
N GLU A 301 11.62 9.63 -14.63
CA GLU A 301 11.34 10.70 -15.55
C GLU A 301 12.30 11.86 -15.32
N VAL A 302 13.03 12.24 -16.38
CA VAL A 302 13.87 13.44 -16.40
C VAL A 302 13.27 14.41 -17.40
N GLN A 303 12.82 15.55 -16.91
CA GLN A 303 12.24 16.61 -17.72
C GLN A 303 12.92 17.94 -17.40
N ILE A 304 12.97 18.84 -18.38
CA ILE A 304 13.40 20.22 -18.08
C ILE A 304 12.35 20.85 -17.18
N TYR A 305 12.79 21.38 -16.04
CA TYR A 305 11.92 22.08 -15.12
C TYR A 305 11.42 23.37 -15.77
N LEU A 306 10.10 23.55 -15.77
CA LEU A 306 9.44 24.77 -16.24
C LEU A 306 9.04 25.57 -15.01
N ASN A 307 9.52 26.82 -14.93
CA ASN A 307 9.08 27.71 -13.87
C ASN A 307 7.70 28.29 -14.24
N CYS A 308 6.66 27.75 -13.61
CA CYS A 308 5.27 28.16 -13.83
C CYS A 308 4.78 29.20 -12.81
N SER A 309 5.65 29.79 -11.99
CA SER A 309 5.25 30.71 -10.90
C SER A 309 4.56 32.00 -11.38
N HIS A 310 4.59 32.26 -12.69
CA HIS A 310 3.91 33.40 -13.31
C HIS A 310 2.47 33.06 -13.71
N CYS A 311 2.06 31.79 -13.68
CA CYS A 311 0.73 31.31 -14.04
C CYS A 311 -0.21 31.34 -12.83
N HIS A 312 -1.46 31.77 -13.01
CA HIS A 312 -2.43 31.78 -11.90
C HIS A 312 -2.69 30.40 -11.29
N SER A 313 -2.56 29.35 -12.10
CA SER A 313 -2.78 27.95 -11.70
C SER A 313 -1.51 27.25 -11.19
N ASP A 314 -0.36 27.93 -11.15
CA ASP A 314 0.98 27.34 -10.96
C ASP A 314 1.32 26.18 -11.92
N ASN A 315 0.51 25.98 -12.97
CA ASN A 315 0.63 24.90 -13.93
C ASN A 315 0.91 25.47 -15.32
N CYS A 316 1.91 24.93 -15.99
CA CYS A 316 2.26 25.31 -17.35
C CYS A 316 2.82 24.13 -18.14
N LYS A 317 2.60 24.16 -19.46
CA LYS A 317 3.16 23.22 -20.42
C LYS A 317 4.19 23.91 -21.30
N ARG A 318 5.09 23.14 -21.88
CA ARG A 318 6.02 23.68 -22.88
C ARG A 318 5.32 23.78 -24.23
N ASP A 319 5.45 24.92 -24.88
CA ASP A 319 5.05 25.10 -26.27
C ASP A 319 5.93 24.25 -27.21
N PRO A 320 5.37 23.46 -28.14
CA PRO A 320 6.13 22.56 -29.00
C PRO A 320 7.11 23.28 -29.94
N ASP A 321 6.80 24.51 -30.35
CA ASP A 321 7.54 25.24 -31.38
C ASP A 321 8.56 26.19 -30.75
N THR A 322 8.15 26.92 -29.71
CA THR A 322 8.96 27.97 -29.08
C THR A 322 9.71 27.52 -27.83
N ASN A 323 9.39 26.33 -27.28
CA ASN A 323 9.89 25.82 -26.01
C ASN A 323 9.60 26.72 -24.78
N LEU A 324 8.71 27.71 -24.91
CA LEU A 324 8.33 28.62 -23.83
C LEU A 324 7.23 28.01 -22.94
N PRO A 325 7.15 28.39 -21.64
CA PRO A 325 6.07 27.97 -20.78
C PRO A 325 4.75 28.64 -21.18
N VAL A 326 3.69 27.86 -21.30
CA VAL A 326 2.32 28.28 -21.57
C VAL A 326 1.45 27.82 -20.42
N CYS A 327 0.79 28.76 -19.74
CA CYS A 327 -0.04 28.47 -18.57
C CYS A 327 -1.21 27.54 -18.91
N GLN A 328 -1.54 26.65 -17.98
CA GLN A 328 -2.61 25.66 -18.15
C GLN A 328 -3.60 25.78 -17.00
N CYS A 329 -4.88 25.91 -17.34
CA CYS A 329 -5.96 26.01 -16.38
C CYS A 329 -6.50 24.65 -15.96
N GLU A 330 -7.03 24.57 -14.74
CA GLU A 330 -7.74 23.40 -14.24
C GLU A 330 -9.04 23.15 -15.00
N MET A 331 -9.62 21.95 -14.85
CA MET A 331 -10.85 21.58 -15.55
C MET A 331 -11.99 22.56 -15.26
N GLY A 332 -12.54 23.16 -16.32
CA GLY A 332 -13.64 24.13 -16.24
C GLY A 332 -13.22 25.60 -16.37
N ALA A 333 -11.92 25.90 -16.37
CA ALA A 333 -11.39 27.24 -16.64
C ALA A 333 -10.63 27.29 -17.97
N VAL A 334 -10.74 28.44 -18.66
CA VAL A 334 -10.02 28.76 -19.90
C VAL A 334 -9.02 29.87 -19.66
N LEU A 335 -7.88 29.78 -20.35
CA LEU A 335 -6.83 30.79 -20.25
C LEU A 335 -7.33 32.11 -20.87
N ALA A 336 -7.21 33.20 -20.11
CA ALA A 336 -7.60 34.52 -20.53
C ALA A 336 -6.60 35.10 -21.56
N ASN A 337 -6.97 36.24 -22.16
CA ASN A 337 -6.15 36.90 -23.20
C ASN A 337 -4.78 37.38 -22.71
N ASP A 338 -4.55 37.45 -21.40
CA ASP A 338 -3.26 37.77 -20.81
C ASP A 338 -2.30 36.56 -20.75
N ASN A 339 -2.73 35.39 -21.23
CA ASN A 339 -2.00 34.12 -21.25
C ASN A 339 -1.54 33.62 -19.87
N VAL A 340 -2.11 34.18 -18.78
CA VAL A 340 -1.68 33.91 -17.40
C VAL A 340 -2.87 33.55 -16.51
N THR A 341 -3.99 34.26 -16.68
CA THR A 341 -5.13 34.16 -15.78
C THR A 341 -6.10 33.09 -16.27
N CYS A 342 -6.60 32.27 -15.33
CA CYS A 342 -7.63 31.29 -15.64
C CYS A 342 -9.01 31.88 -15.35
N THR A 343 -9.88 31.87 -16.36
CA THR A 343 -11.25 32.38 -16.26
C THR A 343 -12.23 31.25 -16.49
N VAL A 344 -13.22 31.12 -15.62
CA VAL A 344 -14.34 30.21 -15.89
C VAL A 344 -15.23 30.90 -16.93
N PRO A 345 -15.49 30.29 -18.09
CA PRO A 345 -16.43 30.86 -19.03
C PRO A 345 -17.80 30.91 -18.34
N GLN A 346 -18.24 32.11 -17.97
CA GLN A 346 -19.62 32.35 -17.59
C GLN A 346 -20.46 32.15 -18.86
N SER A 347 -20.86 30.92 -19.12
CA SER A 347 -22.07 30.72 -19.90
C SER A 347 -23.18 31.46 -19.13
N PRO A 348 -23.88 32.45 -19.73
CA PRO A 348 -25.09 32.94 -19.12
C PRO A 348 -25.97 31.70 -18.97
N ILE A 349 -26.25 31.31 -17.73
CA ILE A 349 -27.31 30.36 -17.43
C ILE A 349 -28.52 30.97 -18.13
N PRO A 350 -29.04 30.38 -19.23
CA PRO A 350 -30.36 30.77 -19.64
C PRO A 350 -31.20 30.35 -18.43
N GLU A 351 -31.96 31.27 -17.85
CA GLU A 351 -33.12 30.86 -17.06
C GLU A 351 -34.04 30.08 -18.01
N GLY A 352 -33.69 28.81 -18.22
CA GLY A 352 -34.43 27.87 -19.00
C GLY A 352 -35.58 27.48 -18.11
N HIS A 353 -36.65 28.26 -18.16
CA HIS A 353 -37.96 27.78 -17.78
C HIS A 353 -38.15 26.42 -18.47
N LEU A 354 -38.13 25.34 -17.69
CA LEU A 354 -38.41 24.01 -18.22
C LEU A 354 -39.74 24.10 -18.98
N PRO A 355 -39.80 23.71 -20.27
CA PRO A 355 -41.06 23.75 -20.99
C PRO A 355 -42.04 22.83 -20.25
N LEU A 356 -43.18 23.40 -19.83
CA LEU A 356 -44.30 22.72 -19.16
C LEU A 356 -44.57 21.27 -19.64
N PRO A 357 -44.51 20.94 -20.95
CA PRO A 357 -44.70 19.55 -21.40
C PRO A 357 -43.66 18.55 -20.86
N LEU A 358 -42.42 18.97 -20.62
CA LEU A 358 -41.36 18.09 -20.11
C LEU A 358 -41.56 17.79 -18.62
N LEU A 359 -42.02 18.79 -17.86
CA LEU A 359 -42.38 18.61 -16.45
C LEU A 359 -43.57 17.65 -16.30
N LEU A 360 -44.59 17.79 -17.16
CA LEU A 360 -45.74 16.88 -17.19
C LEU A 360 -45.35 15.46 -17.59
N ALA A 361 -44.43 15.29 -18.55
CA ALA A 361 -43.94 13.99 -18.96
C ALA A 361 -43.17 13.28 -17.84
N VAL A 362 -42.28 13.99 -17.13
CA VAL A 362 -41.53 13.43 -15.99
C VAL A 362 -42.48 13.04 -14.86
N VAL A 363 -43.45 13.89 -14.52
CA VAL A 363 -44.45 13.57 -13.50
C VAL A 363 -45.28 12.35 -13.91
N ALA A 364 -45.76 12.27 -15.15
CA ALA A 364 -46.50 11.11 -15.64
C ALA A 364 -45.66 9.82 -15.57
N MET A 365 -44.39 9.85 -15.96
CA MET A 365 -43.49 8.69 -15.89
C MET A 365 -43.22 8.25 -14.45
N THR A 366 -43.05 9.19 -13.52
CA THR A 366 -42.86 8.85 -12.09
C THR A 366 -44.11 8.23 -11.47
N VAL A 367 -45.30 8.70 -11.85
CA VAL A 367 -46.58 8.12 -11.38
C VAL A 367 -46.78 6.71 -11.95
N VAL A 368 -46.50 6.51 -13.23
CA VAL A 368 -46.60 5.18 -13.87
C VAL A 368 -45.62 4.20 -13.26
N LEU A 369 -44.37 4.62 -13.03
CA LEU A 369 -43.35 3.76 -12.40
C LEU A 369 -43.74 3.41 -10.96
N GLY A 370 -44.28 4.37 -10.21
CA GLY A 370 -44.83 4.15 -8.87
C GLY A 370 -45.97 3.13 -8.86
N MET A 371 -46.90 3.22 -9.82
CA MET A 371 -48.00 2.26 -9.97
C MET A 371 -47.52 0.85 -10.33
N ILE A 372 -46.51 0.74 -11.19
CA ILE A 372 -45.92 -0.57 -11.54
C ILE A 372 -45.23 -1.20 -10.33
N LEU A 373 -44.49 -0.41 -9.54
CA LEU A 373 -43.80 -0.89 -8.34
C LEU A 373 -44.78 -1.28 -7.22
N THR A 374 -45.87 -0.54 -7.03
CA THR A 374 -46.91 -0.89 -6.05
C THR A 374 -47.68 -2.14 -6.47
N CYS A 375 -48.06 -2.27 -7.74
CA CYS A 375 -48.67 -3.49 -8.26
C CYS A 375 -47.70 -4.69 -8.16
N GLY A 376 -46.44 -4.51 -8.54
CA GLY A 376 -45.42 -5.56 -8.48
C GLY A 376 -45.17 -6.02 -7.04
N SER A 377 -45.04 -5.10 -6.10
CA SER A 377 -44.88 -5.44 -4.68
C SER A 377 -46.11 -6.14 -4.10
N LEU A 378 -47.33 -5.71 -4.45
CA LEU A 378 -48.57 -6.38 -4.03
C LEU A 378 -48.69 -7.79 -4.62
N SER A 379 -48.33 -7.99 -5.88
CA SER A 379 -48.27 -9.32 -6.51
C SER A 379 -47.24 -10.22 -5.83
N ILE A 380 -46.04 -9.71 -5.53
CA ILE A 380 -45.00 -10.46 -4.81
C ILE A 380 -45.47 -10.83 -3.41
N ILE A 381 -46.07 -9.91 -2.65
CA ILE A 381 -46.63 -10.18 -1.33
C ILE A 381 -47.75 -11.23 -1.42
N TYR A 382 -48.63 -11.12 -2.42
CA TYR A 382 -49.70 -12.09 -2.63
C TYR A 382 -49.14 -13.50 -2.92
N HIS A 383 -48.13 -13.61 -3.79
CA HIS A 383 -47.48 -14.89 -4.10
C HIS A 383 -46.72 -15.47 -2.90
N LEU A 384 -45.97 -14.64 -2.16
CA LEU A 384 -45.26 -15.06 -0.95
C LEU A 384 -46.24 -15.50 0.15
N LYS A 385 -47.34 -14.78 0.34
CA LYS A 385 -48.37 -15.12 1.33
C LYS A 385 -49.16 -16.37 0.94
N LYS A 386 -49.39 -16.58 -0.36
CA LYS A 386 -49.99 -17.82 -0.88
C LYS A 386 -49.08 -19.03 -0.65
N GLN A 387 -47.78 -18.92 -0.94
CA GLN A 387 -46.80 -19.96 -0.63
C GLN A 387 -46.70 -20.25 0.88
N GLN A 388 -46.76 -19.22 1.73
CA GLN A 388 -46.78 -19.42 3.18
C GLN A 388 -48.04 -20.14 3.67
N MET A 389 -49.21 -19.87 3.09
CA MET A 389 -50.46 -20.56 3.47
C MET A 389 -50.46 -22.03 3.04
N GLU A 390 -49.91 -22.34 1.87
CA GLU A 390 -49.76 -23.72 1.39
C GLU A 390 -48.71 -24.49 2.22
N GLY A 391 -47.60 -23.84 2.61
CA GLY A 391 -46.57 -24.42 3.48
C GLY A 391 -46.98 -24.57 4.95
N ALA A 392 -47.79 -23.65 5.49
CA ALA A 392 -48.31 -23.72 6.85
C ALA A 392 -49.33 -24.86 7.02
N ARG A 393 -50.14 -25.13 5.99
CA ARG A 393 -51.10 -26.25 5.98
C ARG A 393 -50.40 -27.61 5.98
N ALA A 394 -49.22 -27.71 5.32
CA ALA A 394 -48.39 -28.92 5.32
C ALA A 394 -47.62 -29.12 6.64
N ARG A 395 -47.18 -28.04 7.31
CA ARG A 395 -46.44 -28.13 8.59
C ARG A 395 -47.32 -28.43 9.81
N LEU A 396 -48.60 -28.05 9.79
CA LEU A 396 -49.57 -28.33 10.86
C LEU A 396 -49.94 -29.82 11.03
N GLN A 397 -49.63 -30.67 10.04
CA GLN A 397 -49.90 -32.12 10.11
C GLN A 397 -48.68 -32.98 10.45
N SER A 398 -47.49 -32.39 10.65
CA SER A 398 -46.26 -33.16 10.88
C SER A 398 -45.95 -33.36 12.38
N PRO A 399 -45.65 -34.59 12.86
CA PRO A 399 -45.35 -34.88 14.26
C PRO A 399 -44.02 -34.27 14.79
N GLU A 400 -43.17 -33.76 13.91
CA GLU A 400 -41.81 -33.29 14.22
C GLU A 400 -41.78 -31.87 14.83
N TYR A 401 -42.88 -31.12 14.73
CA TYR A 401 -42.99 -29.78 15.32
C TYR A 401 -42.91 -29.79 16.85
N LYS A 402 -43.29 -30.90 17.52
CA LYS A 402 -43.18 -31.02 18.99
C LYS A 402 -41.76 -31.31 19.49
N LEU A 403 -40.86 -31.85 18.66
CA LEU A 403 -39.47 -32.13 19.08
C LEU A 403 -38.52 -30.94 18.83
N SER A 404 -38.79 -30.10 17.82
CA SER A 404 -37.97 -28.93 17.52
C SER A 404 -38.00 -27.85 18.62
N LYS A 405 -39.04 -27.84 19.47
CA LYS A 405 -39.16 -26.92 20.60
C LYS A 405 -38.26 -27.26 21.79
N ILE A 406 -37.60 -28.43 21.80
CA ILE A 406 -36.73 -28.88 22.90
C ILE A 406 -35.23 -28.71 22.55
N ARG A 407 -34.85 -28.56 21.27
CA ARG A 407 -33.44 -28.54 20.84
C ARG A 407 -32.87 -27.20 20.37
N THR A 408 -33.68 -26.14 20.29
CA THR A 408 -33.24 -24.86 19.69
C THR A 408 -33.28 -23.68 20.67
N SER A 409 -32.80 -23.88 21.89
CA SER A 409 -32.52 -22.78 22.82
C SER A 409 -31.03 -22.72 23.14
N ALA A 410 -30.26 -22.25 22.15
CA ALA A 410 -28.92 -21.70 22.35
C ALA A 410 -28.73 -20.45 21.47
N ILE A 411 -28.85 -19.29 22.14
CA ILE A 411 -28.12 -18.03 21.91
C ILE A 411 -28.57 -17.15 20.73
N MET A 412 -28.79 -15.85 21.05
CA MET A 412 -29.21 -14.70 20.22
C MET A 412 -30.68 -14.78 19.74
N THR A 413 -31.62 -13.90 20.07
CA THR A 413 -31.61 -12.55 20.66
C THR A 413 -33.03 -12.31 21.18
N ASP A 414 -33.20 -12.21 22.49
CA ASP A 414 -34.29 -11.48 23.12
C ASP A 414 -33.77 -11.05 24.50
N TYR A 415 -33.08 -9.91 24.51
CA TYR A 415 -32.55 -9.29 25.72
C TYR A 415 -33.72 -8.66 26.50
N ASN A 416 -34.38 -9.45 27.33
CA ASN A 416 -35.10 -8.93 28.49
C ASN A 416 -35.17 -9.99 29.60
N PRO A 417 -34.07 -10.29 30.31
CA PRO A 417 -34.17 -11.07 31.53
C PRO A 417 -34.85 -10.19 32.57
N ASN A 418 -36.13 -10.44 32.83
CA ASN A 418 -36.81 -9.86 34.00
C ASN A 418 -36.01 -10.22 35.25
N TYR A 419 -35.43 -9.24 35.93
CA TYR A 419 -34.70 -9.45 37.17
C TYR A 419 -35.69 -9.44 38.33
N CYS A 420 -35.98 -10.60 38.92
CA CYS A 420 -36.90 -10.70 40.05
C CYS A 420 -36.13 -10.69 41.38
N PHE A 421 -36.35 -9.65 42.20
CA PHE A 421 -35.79 -9.58 43.55
C PHE A 421 -36.91 -9.27 44.55
N ALA A 422 -37.02 -10.05 45.63
CA ALA A 422 -38.06 -9.93 46.65
C ALA A 422 -39.51 -9.88 46.10
N GLY A 423 -39.79 -10.67 45.05
CA GLY A 423 -41.13 -10.78 44.46
C GLY A 423 -41.52 -9.66 43.50
N LYS A 424 -40.63 -8.70 43.23
CA LYS A 424 -40.82 -7.67 42.19
C LYS A 424 -39.96 -7.98 40.98
N ALA A 425 -40.58 -8.04 39.81
CA ALA A 425 -39.87 -8.11 38.54
C ALA A 425 -39.43 -6.69 38.15
N ALA A 426 -38.14 -6.51 37.92
CA ALA A 426 -37.55 -5.29 37.39
C ALA A 426 -37.15 -5.49 35.93
N THR A 427 -37.51 -4.53 35.10
CA THR A 427 -37.19 -4.47 33.67
C THR A 427 -36.09 -3.45 33.39
N LEU A 428 -35.43 -3.54 32.23
CA LEU A 428 -34.35 -2.63 31.82
C LEU A 428 -34.77 -1.15 31.88
N SER A 429 -36.05 -0.87 31.57
CA SER A 429 -36.66 0.46 31.63
C SER A 429 -36.74 1.08 33.04
N GLU A 430 -36.50 0.30 34.09
CA GLU A 430 -36.50 0.79 35.48
C GLU A 430 -35.13 1.27 35.96
N LEU A 431 -34.08 1.07 35.17
CA LEU A 431 -32.75 1.59 35.47
C LEU A 431 -32.69 3.10 35.20
N LYS A 432 -32.04 3.84 36.10
CA LYS A 432 -31.77 5.27 35.90
C LYS A 432 -30.67 5.44 34.86
N GLU A 433 -31.05 5.85 33.66
CA GLU A 433 -30.10 6.14 32.59
C GLU A 433 -29.47 7.53 32.80
N ILE A 434 -28.14 7.58 32.79
CA ILE A 434 -27.37 8.82 32.94
C ILE A 434 -26.77 9.20 31.58
N PRO A 435 -27.03 10.40 31.05
CA PRO A 435 -26.46 10.83 29.78
C PRO A 435 -24.93 10.74 29.79
N ARG A 436 -24.33 10.13 28.76
CA ARG A 436 -22.87 9.88 28.72
C ARG A 436 -22.01 11.14 28.93
N LYS A 437 -22.49 12.29 28.43
CA LYS A 437 -21.85 13.62 28.58
C LYS A 437 -21.69 14.08 30.03
N ASN A 438 -22.45 13.49 30.95
CA ASN A 438 -22.40 13.83 32.38
C ASN A 438 -21.43 12.94 33.16
N ILE A 439 -20.71 12.02 32.51
CA ILE A 439 -19.86 11.02 33.15
C ILE A 439 -18.40 11.24 32.73
N SER A 440 -17.52 11.48 33.69
CA SER A 440 -16.07 11.65 33.46
C SER A 440 -15.27 10.56 34.16
N LEU A 441 -14.28 9.97 33.47
CA LEU A 441 -13.35 8.99 34.06
C LEU A 441 -12.13 9.74 34.61
N LEU A 442 -11.69 9.38 35.82
CA LEU A 442 -10.53 9.97 36.48
C LEU A 442 -9.31 9.03 36.44
N ARG A 443 -9.43 7.80 36.95
CA ARG A 443 -8.33 6.82 36.90
C ARG A 443 -8.83 5.39 36.87
N ALA A 444 -8.04 4.46 36.34
CA ALA A 444 -8.32 3.03 36.44
C ALA A 444 -8.09 2.52 37.87
N LEU A 445 -9.02 1.71 38.38
CA LEU A 445 -8.93 1.07 39.70
C LEU A 445 -8.53 -0.41 39.60
N GLY A 446 -8.82 -1.09 38.49
CA GLY A 446 -8.39 -2.47 38.23
C GLY A 446 -9.24 -3.20 37.19
N HIS A 447 -8.91 -4.48 36.93
CA HIS A 447 -9.66 -5.35 36.01
C HIS A 447 -9.86 -6.76 36.60
N GLY A 448 -10.93 -7.46 36.22
CA GLY A 448 -11.24 -8.81 36.68
C GLY A 448 -12.32 -9.52 35.86
N ALA A 449 -12.90 -10.61 36.39
CA ALA A 449 -13.97 -11.38 35.73
C ALA A 449 -15.25 -10.56 35.44
N PHE A 450 -15.33 -9.38 36.04
CA PHE A 450 -16.42 -8.42 35.88
C PHE A 450 -16.11 -7.31 34.86
N GLY A 451 -14.93 -7.30 34.24
CA GLY A 451 -14.49 -6.24 33.32
C GLY A 451 -13.49 -5.28 33.98
N GLU A 452 -13.36 -4.08 33.43
CA GLU A 452 -12.51 -3.01 33.95
C GLU A 452 -13.31 -2.10 34.89
N VAL A 453 -12.66 -1.47 35.86
CA VAL A 453 -13.32 -0.53 36.77
C VAL A 453 -12.48 0.74 36.89
N TYR A 454 -13.14 1.88 36.82
CA TYR A 454 -12.56 3.22 36.85
C TYR A 454 -13.17 4.04 37.99
N GLU A 455 -12.38 4.88 38.64
CA GLU A 455 -12.86 6.00 39.43
C GLU A 455 -13.31 7.10 38.47
N GLY A 456 -14.48 7.68 38.70
CA GLY A 456 -15.00 8.77 37.87
C GLY A 456 -15.94 9.70 38.62
N THR A 457 -16.41 10.73 37.94
CA THR A 457 -17.40 11.69 38.46
C THR A 457 -18.62 11.76 37.57
N VAL A 458 -19.78 11.95 38.19
CA VAL A 458 -21.05 12.15 37.49
C VAL A 458 -21.68 13.48 37.90
N VAL A 459 -22.21 14.19 36.91
CA VAL A 459 -22.84 15.51 37.09
C VAL A 459 -24.34 15.44 36.82
N GLY A 460 -25.15 16.12 37.64
CA GLY A 460 -26.58 16.32 37.36
C GLY A 460 -27.51 15.19 37.82
N ILE A 461 -27.13 14.45 38.86
CA ILE A 461 -28.05 13.56 39.58
C ILE A 461 -28.84 14.40 40.60
N ALA A 462 -30.17 14.42 40.48
CA ALA A 462 -31.03 15.20 41.37
C ALA A 462 -31.00 14.64 42.80
N GLY A 463 -30.54 15.46 43.76
CA GLY A 463 -30.51 15.12 45.19
C GLY A 463 -29.13 14.79 45.77
N ASP A 464 -28.09 14.71 44.94
CA ASP A 464 -26.72 14.35 45.35
C ASP A 464 -25.72 15.52 45.19
N PRO A 465 -24.58 15.50 45.90
CA PRO A 465 -23.52 16.48 45.73
C PRO A 465 -22.97 16.44 44.30
N ASN A 466 -22.71 17.62 43.74
CA ASN A 466 -22.36 17.78 42.34
C ASN A 466 -20.95 18.42 42.24
N PRO A 467 -19.91 17.73 41.71
CA PRO A 467 -19.93 16.40 41.11
C PRO A 467 -19.90 15.24 42.12
N LEU A 468 -20.59 14.14 41.81
CA LEU A 468 -20.62 12.91 42.62
C LEU A 468 -19.49 11.97 42.18
N GLN A 469 -18.66 11.50 43.11
CA GLN A 469 -17.66 10.46 42.83
C GLN A 469 -18.28 9.07 42.78
N VAL A 470 -17.94 8.29 41.74
CA VAL A 470 -18.50 6.95 41.48
C VAL A 470 -17.41 6.00 40.98
N ALA A 471 -17.67 4.70 41.11
CA ALA A 471 -16.94 3.67 40.39
C ALA A 471 -17.72 3.30 39.11
N ILE A 472 -17.06 3.37 37.96
CA ILE A 472 -17.62 3.08 36.65
C ILE A 472 -17.01 1.76 36.18
N LYS A 473 -17.88 0.77 36.06
CA LYS A 473 -17.55 -0.57 35.61
C LYS A 473 -17.90 -0.73 34.14
#